data_AF-A0A562ID97-F1
#
_entry.id   AF-A0A562ID97-F1
#
_cell.length_a   1.000
_cell.length_b   1.000
_cell.length_c   1.000
_cell.angle_alpha   90.00
_cell.angle_beta   90.00
_cell.angle_gamma   90.00
#
_symmetry.space_group_name_H-M   'P 1'
#
loop_
_entity.id
_entity.type
_entity.pdbx_description
1 polymer ?
#
loop_
_entity_poly.entity_id
_entity_poly.type
_entity_poly.pdbx_seq_one_letter_code
_entity_poly.pdbx_strand_id
1 'polypeptide(L)'
;MRADPTREQRVRDWVVPLRDGAEPVEIRGTLDWVPPPDPYPWSVAATLGFLAVAAAGLLAAGTTAGARALAAVGGLLAAGGVAALTLTVGRELDAGATGPTGVLAGLLSGGVWALLTGLGAVAAGGYALARRPAADFALALAGACLALFVGVTNAAALARSVPPVPWPAGLARLLVVLVLATGAGATAAGLLRLRATARAAARPAAPVPVPPVAVGRAG
;
A
#
# COMPACT_ATOMS: atom_id res chain seq x y z
N MET A 1 8.09 26.31 34.74
CA MET A 1 7.92 24.88 34.39
C MET A 1 8.67 24.64 33.09
N ARG A 2 9.57 23.65 33.06
CA ARG A 2 10.34 23.30 31.87
C ARG A 2 9.50 22.31 31.06
N ALA A 3 9.23 22.62 29.80
CA ALA A 3 8.55 21.70 28.90
C ALA A 3 9.33 20.39 28.84
N ASP A 4 8.69 19.26 29.16
CA ASP A 4 9.23 17.92 28.95
C ASP A 4 8.85 17.50 27.52
N PRO A 5 9.80 17.47 26.57
CA PRO A 5 9.49 17.15 25.18
C PRO A 5 9.04 15.69 24.99
N THR A 6 9.18 14.84 26.02
CA THR A 6 8.90 13.40 25.95
C THR A 6 7.48 13.01 26.34
N ARG A 7 6.68 13.95 26.87
CA ARG A 7 5.31 13.69 27.32
C ARG A 7 4.30 14.59 26.63
N GLU A 8 3.07 14.10 26.55
CA GLU A 8 1.94 14.96 26.20
C GLU A 8 1.79 16.05 27.25
N GLN A 9 1.75 17.31 26.80
CA GLN A 9 1.64 18.44 27.71
C GLN A 9 0.95 19.63 27.07
N ARG A 10 0.11 20.30 27.87
CA ARG A 10 -0.46 21.59 27.48
C ARG A 10 0.64 22.65 27.44
N VAL A 11 0.83 23.24 26.27
CA VAL A 11 1.80 24.32 26.04
C VAL A 11 1.20 25.65 26.46
N ARG A 12 -0.01 25.96 25.98
CA ARG A 12 -0.65 27.26 26.21
C ARG A 12 -2.13 27.21 25.89
N ASP A 13 -2.92 27.90 26.70
CA ASP A 13 -4.30 28.27 26.36
C ASP A 13 -4.31 29.62 25.64
N TRP A 14 -5.13 29.73 24.60
CA TRP A 14 -5.25 30.94 23.80
C TRP A 14 -6.72 31.34 23.65
N VAL A 15 -6.91 32.65 23.52
CA VAL A 15 -8.22 33.25 23.25
C VAL A 15 -8.02 34.22 22.10
N VAL A 16 -8.82 34.06 21.05
CA VAL A 16 -8.92 35.02 19.96
C VAL A 16 -10.24 35.75 20.14
N PRO A 17 -10.23 37.03 20.54
CA PRO A 17 -11.44 37.83 20.59
C PRO A 17 -11.87 38.15 19.16
N LEU A 18 -13.14 37.90 18.88
CA LEU A 18 -13.83 38.20 17.63
C LEU A 18 -15.00 39.14 17.92
N ARG A 19 -15.53 39.73 16.85
CA ARG A 19 -16.82 40.41 16.88
C ARG A 19 -17.73 39.78 15.86
N ASP A 20 -18.92 39.39 16.28
CA ASP A 20 -20.02 39.06 15.37
C ASP A 20 -20.97 40.25 15.36
N GLY A 21 -20.78 41.15 14.39
CA GLY A 21 -21.42 42.47 14.37
C GLY A 21 -20.99 43.35 15.54
N ALA A 22 -21.93 43.67 16.44
CA ALA A 22 -21.68 44.47 17.64
C ALA A 22 -21.39 43.62 18.89
N GLU A 23 -21.64 42.30 18.84
CA GLU A 23 -21.41 41.42 19.98
C GLU A 23 -19.96 40.92 20.01
N PRO A 24 -19.25 41.07 21.14
CA PRO A 24 -17.95 40.44 21.33
C PRO A 24 -18.13 38.93 21.54
N VAL A 25 -17.45 38.13 20.71
CA VAL A 25 -17.43 36.67 20.79
C VAL A 25 -15.99 36.21 21.01
N GLU A 26 -15.75 35.24 21.89
CA GLU A 26 -14.42 34.71 22.13
C GLU A 26 -14.29 33.28 21.60
N ILE A 27 -13.31 33.03 20.74
CA ILE A 27 -12.88 31.66 20.43
C ILE A 27 -11.75 31.29 21.38
N ARG A 28 -12.00 30.26 22.19
CA ARG A 28 -11.01 29.70 23.11
C ARG A 28 -10.47 28.40 22.53
N GLY A 29 -9.17 28.22 22.63
CA GLY A 29 -8.51 27.00 22.20
C GLY A 29 -7.28 26.70 23.04
N THR A 30 -6.78 25.48 22.87
CA THR A 30 -5.69 24.95 23.68
C THR A 30 -4.63 24.43 22.72
N LEU A 31 -3.37 24.68 23.04
CA LEU A 31 -2.23 24.19 22.28
C LEU A 31 -1.56 23.11 23.11
N ASP A 32 -1.71 21.86 22.70
CA ASP A 32 -1.14 20.71 23.36
C ASP A 32 0.01 20.14 22.51
N TRP A 33 1.16 19.89 23.15
CA TRP A 33 2.29 19.21 22.53
C TRP A 33 2.08 17.71 22.65
N VAL A 34 2.22 17.01 21.52
CA VAL A 34 2.17 15.55 21.45
C VAL A 34 3.52 15.06 20.93
N PRO A 35 4.29 14.27 21.71
CA PRO A 35 5.58 13.77 21.27
C PRO A 35 5.40 12.90 20.02
N PRO A 36 6.30 13.03 19.03
CA PRO A 36 6.25 12.17 17.85
C PRO A 36 6.47 10.70 18.27
N PRO A 37 5.73 9.76 17.66
CA PRO A 37 5.95 8.34 17.94
C PRO A 37 7.34 7.92 17.46
N ASP A 38 7.88 6.86 18.06
CA ASP A 38 9.03 6.17 17.48
C ASP A 38 8.61 5.53 16.13
N PRO A 39 9.23 5.93 14.99
CA PRO A 39 8.90 5.36 13.69
C PRO A 39 9.46 3.95 13.51
N TYR A 40 10.47 3.56 14.29
CA TYR A 40 11.20 2.31 14.12
C TYR A 40 10.32 1.05 14.08
N PRO A 41 9.41 0.80 15.06
CA PRO A 41 8.55 -0.38 15.03
C PRO A 41 7.67 -0.46 13.78
N TRP A 42 7.19 0.68 13.29
CA TRP A 42 6.36 0.76 12.09
C TRP A 42 7.16 0.49 10.82
N SER A 43 8.38 1.02 10.73
CA SER A 43 9.29 0.72 9.63
C SER A 43 9.66 -0.77 9.59
N VAL A 44 9.97 -1.36 10.76
CA VAL A 44 10.24 -2.80 10.87
C VAL A 44 9.03 -3.63 10.43
N ALA A 45 7.83 -3.27 10.90
CA ALA A 45 6.60 -3.95 10.49
C ALA A 45 6.37 -3.88 8.98
N ALA A 46 6.60 -2.72 8.36
CA ALA A 46 6.48 -2.55 6.91
C ALA A 46 7.50 -3.40 6.15
N THR A 47 8.77 -3.43 6.60
CA THR A 47 9.83 -4.24 5.98
C THR A 47 9.54 -5.74 6.12
N LEU A 48 9.15 -6.20 7.30
CA LEU A 48 8.82 -7.62 7.53
C LEU A 48 7.58 -8.04 6.72
N GLY A 49 6.54 -7.20 6.68
CA GLY A 49 5.37 -7.44 5.85
C GLY A 49 5.71 -7.52 4.36
N PHE A 50 6.52 -6.58 3.87
CA PHE A 50 7.06 -6.60 2.50
C PHE A 50 7.78 -7.92 2.20
N LEU A 51 8.71 -8.33 3.06
CA LEU A 51 9.49 -9.56 2.88
C LEU A 51 8.60 -10.80 2.88
N ALA A 52 7.62 -10.86 3.79
CA ALA A 52 6.68 -11.97 3.87
C ALA A 52 5.83 -12.11 2.58
N VAL A 53 5.31 -11.00 2.06
CA VAL A 53 4.55 -10.99 0.79
C VAL A 53 5.44 -11.31 -0.39
N ALA A 54 6.66 -10.76 -0.45
CA ALA A 54 7.62 -11.03 -1.52
C ALA A 54 8.03 -12.51 -1.56
N ALA A 55 8.25 -13.13 -0.40
CA ALA A 55 8.61 -14.54 -0.29
C ALA A 55 7.54 -15.47 -0.87
N ALA A 56 6.25 -15.09 -0.79
CA ALA A 56 5.18 -15.86 -1.43
C ALA A 56 5.33 -15.94 -2.96
N GLY A 57 6.00 -14.97 -3.59
CA GLY A 57 6.32 -14.99 -5.01
C GLY A 57 7.41 -15.98 -5.42
N LEU A 58 8.17 -16.53 -4.46
CA LEU A 58 9.19 -17.55 -4.71
C LEU A 58 8.59 -18.95 -4.88
N LEU A 59 7.32 -19.15 -4.50
CA LEU A 59 6.66 -20.44 -4.59
C LEU A 59 6.42 -20.84 -6.05
N ALA A 60 6.77 -22.10 -6.38
CA ALA A 60 6.82 -22.59 -7.74
C ALA A 60 5.48 -22.46 -8.48
N ALA A 61 5.51 -21.78 -9.63
CA ALA A 61 4.38 -21.68 -10.55
C ALA A 61 3.98 -23.09 -11.05
N GLY A 62 2.69 -23.41 -11.00
CA GLY A 62 2.15 -24.72 -11.39
C GLY A 62 1.85 -25.68 -10.22
N THR A 63 2.27 -25.35 -9.00
CA THR A 63 1.87 -26.10 -7.80
C THR A 63 0.58 -25.54 -7.17
N THR A 64 -0.14 -26.38 -6.43
CA THR A 64 -1.29 -25.93 -5.61
C THR A 64 -0.89 -24.87 -4.59
N ALA A 65 0.32 -24.97 -4.03
CA ALA A 65 0.91 -23.97 -3.15
C ALA A 65 1.14 -22.64 -3.86
N GLY A 66 1.67 -22.65 -5.09
CA GLY A 66 1.87 -21.44 -5.90
C GLY A 66 0.55 -20.75 -6.29
N ALA A 67 -0.52 -21.51 -6.54
CA ALA A 67 -1.85 -20.95 -6.80
C ALA A 67 -2.45 -20.30 -5.55
N ARG A 68 -2.31 -20.94 -4.37
CA ARG A 68 -2.74 -20.36 -3.09
C ARG A 68 -1.94 -19.12 -2.71
N ALA A 69 -0.64 -19.13 -2.96
CA ALA A 69 0.23 -17.99 -2.74
C ALA A 69 -0.18 -16.79 -3.61
N LEU A 70 -0.46 -17.02 -4.90
CA LEU A 70 -0.96 -15.97 -5.78
C LEU A 70 -2.28 -15.36 -5.29
N ALA A 71 -3.22 -16.22 -4.88
CA ALA A 71 -4.50 -15.78 -4.33
C ALA A 71 -4.30 -14.97 -3.02
N ALA A 72 -3.39 -15.40 -2.15
CA ALA A 72 -3.05 -14.69 -0.93
C ALA A 72 -2.41 -13.32 -1.22
N VAL A 73 -1.45 -13.25 -2.15
CA VAL A 73 -0.83 -11.99 -2.59
C VAL A 73 -1.88 -11.06 -3.21
N GLY A 74 -2.78 -11.58 -4.05
CA GLY A 74 -3.88 -10.80 -4.63
C GLY A 74 -4.86 -10.28 -3.57
N GLY A 75 -5.23 -11.11 -2.59
CA GLY A 75 -6.06 -10.70 -1.46
C GLY A 75 -5.40 -9.63 -0.59
N LEU A 76 -4.10 -9.77 -0.32
CA LEU A 76 -3.31 -8.78 0.42
C LEU A 76 -3.19 -7.46 -0.36
N LEU A 77 -2.96 -7.52 -1.68
CA LEU A 77 -2.94 -6.31 -2.51
C LEU A 77 -4.30 -5.60 -2.51
N ALA A 78 -5.40 -6.35 -2.60
CA ALA A 78 -6.75 -5.79 -2.50
C ALA A 78 -6.98 -5.14 -1.12
N ALA A 79 -6.54 -5.77 -0.04
CA ALA A 79 -6.61 -5.18 1.31
C ALA A 79 -5.80 -3.87 1.41
N GLY A 80 -4.61 -3.83 0.80
CA GLY A 80 -3.81 -2.60 0.66
C GLY A 80 -4.52 -1.53 -0.16
N GLY A 81 -5.19 -1.91 -1.26
CA GLY A 81 -6.02 -1.00 -2.06
C GLY A 81 -7.18 -0.41 -1.27
N VAL A 82 -7.88 -1.22 -0.47
CA VAL A 82 -8.93 -0.74 0.44
C VAL A 82 -8.36 0.23 1.47
N ALA A 83 -7.22 -0.10 2.09
CA ALA A 83 -6.55 0.79 3.03
C ALA A 83 -6.15 2.14 2.41
N ALA A 84 -5.69 2.14 1.15
CA ALA A 84 -5.41 3.36 0.41
C ALA A 84 -6.67 4.22 0.19
N LEU A 85 -7.78 3.60 -0.17
CA LEU A 85 -9.07 4.30 -0.32
C LEU A 85 -9.52 4.88 1.01
N THR A 86 -9.40 4.11 2.10
CA THR A 86 -9.69 4.58 3.45
C THR A 86 -8.85 5.82 3.76
N LEU A 87 -7.52 5.76 3.65
CA LEU A 87 -6.62 6.91 3.89
C LEU A 87 -7.00 8.14 3.07
N THR A 88 -7.38 7.95 1.81
CA THR A 88 -7.76 9.07 0.92
C THR A 88 -9.06 9.71 1.40
N VAL A 89 -10.08 8.92 1.73
CA VAL A 89 -11.35 9.41 2.30
C VAL A 89 -11.11 10.12 3.63
N GLY A 90 -10.24 9.59 4.48
CA GLY A 90 -9.91 10.20 5.77
C GLY A 90 -9.34 11.60 5.64
N ARG A 91 -8.46 11.82 4.66
CA ARG A 91 -7.87 13.14 4.41
C ARG A 91 -8.90 14.16 3.94
N GLU A 92 -9.86 13.76 3.10
CA GLU A 92 -10.92 14.67 2.66
C GLU A 92 -11.87 15.03 3.80
N LEU A 93 -12.18 14.08 4.68
CA LEU A 93 -12.97 14.35 5.88
C LEU A 93 -12.24 15.29 6.84
N ASP A 94 -10.93 15.09 7.02
CA ASP A 94 -10.07 15.97 7.84
C ASP A 94 -9.95 17.38 7.24
N ALA A 95 -9.96 17.50 5.92
CA ALA A 95 -10.00 18.77 5.21
C ALA A 95 -11.35 19.51 5.33
N GLY A 96 -12.34 18.93 6.02
CA GLY A 96 -13.65 19.55 6.27
C GLY A 96 -14.70 19.26 5.20
N ALA A 97 -14.50 18.23 4.36
CA ALA A 97 -15.52 17.83 3.40
C ALA A 97 -16.79 17.35 4.11
N THR A 98 -17.88 18.12 3.98
CA THR A 98 -19.19 17.76 4.52
C THR A 98 -20.06 17.07 3.47
N GLY A 99 -20.51 15.84 3.78
CA GLY A 99 -21.42 15.08 2.92
C GLY A 99 -20.74 14.41 1.71
N PRO A 100 -21.45 13.51 1.02
CA PRO A 100 -20.87 12.67 -0.03
C PRO A 100 -20.36 13.48 -1.24
N THR A 101 -21.03 14.57 -1.59
CA THR A 101 -20.64 15.44 -2.72
C THR A 101 -19.31 16.16 -2.46
N GLY A 102 -19.09 16.65 -1.24
CA GLY A 102 -17.84 17.30 -0.86
C GLY A 102 -16.66 16.34 -0.91
N VAL A 103 -16.85 15.12 -0.39
CA VAL A 103 -15.85 14.06 -0.45
C VAL A 103 -15.55 13.68 -1.91
N LEU A 104 -16.58 13.56 -2.76
CA LEU A 104 -16.38 13.23 -4.17
C LEU A 104 -15.60 14.31 -4.93
N ALA A 105 -15.89 15.59 -4.67
CA ALA A 105 -15.19 16.71 -5.28
C ALA A 105 -13.71 16.78 -4.83
N GLY A 106 -13.44 16.54 -3.55
CA GLY A 106 -12.08 16.47 -3.02
C GLY A 106 -11.28 15.31 -3.62
N LEU A 107 -11.89 14.13 -3.69
CA LEU A 107 -11.32 12.95 -4.32
C LEU A 107 -10.99 13.17 -5.81
N LEU A 108 -11.85 13.88 -6.55
CA LEU A 108 -11.65 14.14 -7.98
C LEU A 108 -10.62 15.25 -8.26
N SER A 109 -10.42 16.18 -7.33
CA SER A 109 -9.50 17.32 -7.50
C SER A 109 -8.10 17.07 -6.94
N GLY A 110 -7.99 16.47 -5.75
CA GLY A 110 -6.71 16.24 -5.05
C GLY A 110 -6.30 14.76 -4.96
N GLY A 111 -7.29 13.85 -4.87
CA GLY A 111 -7.06 12.44 -4.57
C GLY A 111 -7.05 11.47 -5.76
N VAL A 112 -7.20 11.95 -7.00
CA VAL A 112 -7.56 11.09 -8.14
C VAL A 112 -6.56 9.96 -8.38
N TRP A 113 -5.26 10.25 -8.26
CA TRP A 113 -4.21 9.25 -8.47
C TRP A 113 -4.19 8.18 -7.39
N ALA A 114 -4.40 8.56 -6.13
CA ALA A 114 -4.49 7.62 -5.01
C ALA A 114 -5.73 6.73 -5.15
N LEU A 115 -6.84 7.32 -5.59
CA LEU A 115 -8.12 6.62 -5.80
C LEU A 115 -8.03 5.61 -6.95
N LEU A 116 -7.51 6.03 -8.11
CA LEU A 116 -7.27 5.13 -9.25
C LEU A 116 -6.30 4.01 -8.89
N THR A 117 -5.28 4.31 -8.11
CA THR A 117 -4.30 3.31 -7.66
C THR A 117 -4.92 2.31 -6.68
N GLY A 118 -5.72 2.77 -5.71
CA GLY A 118 -6.43 1.91 -4.77
C GLY A 118 -7.43 0.99 -5.47
N LEU A 119 -8.24 1.54 -6.38
CA LEU A 119 -9.16 0.75 -7.21
C LEU A 119 -8.41 -0.22 -8.13
N GLY A 120 -7.32 0.22 -8.74
CA GLY A 120 -6.46 -0.62 -9.57
C GLY A 120 -5.87 -1.80 -8.79
N ALA A 121 -5.46 -1.59 -7.55
CA ALA A 121 -4.97 -2.64 -6.64
C ALA A 121 -6.07 -3.65 -6.29
N VAL A 122 -7.29 -3.18 -5.99
CA VAL A 122 -8.44 -4.07 -5.74
C VAL A 122 -8.80 -4.88 -6.99
N ALA A 123 -8.85 -4.23 -8.15
CA ALA A 123 -9.13 -4.89 -9.42
C ALA A 123 -8.05 -5.93 -9.78
N ALA A 124 -6.77 -5.59 -9.60
CA ALA A 124 -5.65 -6.51 -9.83
C ALA A 124 -5.68 -7.70 -8.85
N GLY A 125 -6.05 -7.48 -7.59
CA GLY A 125 -6.29 -8.55 -6.61
C GLY A 125 -7.41 -9.49 -7.04
N GLY A 126 -8.54 -8.95 -7.48
CA GLY A 126 -9.64 -9.74 -8.05
C GLY A 126 -9.23 -10.50 -9.32
N TYR A 127 -8.43 -9.88 -10.18
CA TYR A 127 -7.90 -10.50 -11.40
C TYR A 127 -6.95 -11.67 -11.09
N ALA A 128 -6.14 -11.55 -10.04
CA ALA A 128 -5.28 -12.63 -9.55
C ALA A 128 -6.11 -13.79 -8.96
N LEU A 129 -7.19 -13.49 -8.22
CA LEU A 129 -8.12 -14.50 -7.71
C LEU A 129 -8.84 -15.26 -8.84
N ALA A 130 -9.12 -14.59 -9.95
CA ALA A 130 -9.71 -15.19 -11.15
C ALA A 130 -8.71 -16.04 -11.98
N ARG A 131 -7.47 -16.23 -11.51
CA ARG A 131 -6.42 -17.08 -12.11
C ARG A 131 -6.12 -16.77 -13.59
N ARG A 132 -6.14 -15.50 -13.96
CA ARG A 132 -5.88 -15.06 -15.33
C ARG A 132 -4.38 -15.08 -15.68
N PRO A 133 -4.00 -15.35 -16.93
CA PRO A 133 -2.60 -15.53 -17.34
C PRO A 133 -1.73 -14.27 -17.19
N ALA A 134 -2.33 -13.07 -17.18
CA ALA A 134 -1.62 -11.80 -17.02
C ALA A 134 -1.55 -11.29 -15.56
N ALA A 135 -1.95 -12.12 -14.58
CA ALA A 135 -2.07 -11.69 -13.19
C ALA A 135 -0.75 -11.23 -12.58
N ASP A 136 0.38 -11.84 -12.95
CA ASP A 136 1.69 -11.48 -12.38
C ASP A 136 2.12 -10.06 -12.74
N PHE A 137 1.87 -9.66 -13.99
CA PHE A 137 2.15 -8.30 -14.44
C PHE A 137 1.21 -7.29 -13.78
N ALA A 138 -0.09 -7.62 -13.72
CA ALA A 138 -1.08 -6.75 -13.08
C ALA A 138 -0.78 -6.54 -11.59
N LEU A 139 -0.40 -7.59 -10.85
CA LEU A 139 0.03 -7.49 -9.45
C LEU A 139 1.31 -6.66 -9.31
N ALA A 140 2.29 -6.87 -10.20
CA ALA A 140 3.54 -6.16 -10.14
C ALA A 140 3.35 -4.65 -10.33
N LEU A 141 2.60 -4.28 -11.36
CA LEU A 141 2.30 -2.90 -11.73
C LEU A 141 1.40 -2.23 -10.68
N ALA A 142 0.30 -2.86 -10.31
CA ALA A 142 -0.63 -2.29 -9.33
C ALA A 142 0.03 -2.16 -7.95
N GLY A 143 0.85 -3.13 -7.53
CA GLY A 143 1.67 -3.04 -6.33
C GLY A 143 2.65 -1.88 -6.37
N ALA A 144 3.29 -1.64 -7.52
CA ALA A 144 4.27 -0.57 -7.67
C ALA A 144 3.61 0.81 -7.60
N CYS A 145 2.48 0.96 -8.30
CA CYS A 145 1.65 2.16 -8.21
C CYS A 145 1.20 2.40 -6.76
N LEU A 146 0.70 1.37 -6.07
CA LEU A 146 0.22 1.47 -4.69
C LEU A 146 1.33 1.89 -3.72
N ALA A 147 2.50 1.28 -3.84
CA ALA A 147 3.66 1.62 -3.02
C ALA A 147 4.12 3.07 -3.27
N LEU A 148 4.20 3.51 -4.53
CA LEU A 148 4.73 4.83 -4.88
C LEU A 148 3.73 5.96 -4.59
N PHE A 149 2.51 5.87 -5.12
CA PHE A 149 1.54 6.97 -5.07
C PHE A 149 0.85 7.09 -3.71
N VAL A 150 0.70 5.98 -2.98
CA VAL A 150 0.04 5.99 -1.66
C VAL A 150 1.04 5.70 -0.55
N GLY A 151 1.84 4.65 -0.66
CA GLY A 151 2.78 4.27 0.40
C GLY A 151 3.82 5.37 0.71
N VAL A 152 4.64 5.71 -0.28
CA VAL A 152 5.75 6.68 -0.13
C VAL A 152 5.23 8.07 0.20
N THR A 153 4.16 8.54 -0.45
CA THR A 153 3.55 9.85 -0.18
C THR A 153 2.95 9.96 1.22
N ASN A 154 2.66 8.82 1.87
CA ASN A 154 2.15 8.75 3.23
C ASN A 154 3.18 8.29 4.27
N ALA A 155 4.42 7.95 3.87
CA ALA A 155 5.42 7.38 4.78
C ALA A 155 5.75 8.31 5.96
N ALA A 156 5.68 9.63 5.77
CA ALA A 156 5.87 10.61 6.83
C ALA A 156 4.83 10.50 7.97
N ALA A 157 3.67 9.84 7.75
CA ALA A 157 2.68 9.60 8.80
C ALA A 157 3.20 8.68 9.92
N LEU A 158 4.24 7.87 9.64
CA LEU A 158 4.85 6.98 10.63
C LEU A 158 5.61 7.75 11.72
N ALA A 159 6.13 8.94 11.40
CA ALA A 159 6.87 9.80 12.32
C ALA A 159 6.08 11.04 12.80
N ARG A 160 4.91 11.33 12.18
CA ARG A 160 4.07 12.47 12.58
C ARG A 160 3.33 12.18 13.87
N SER A 161 3.32 13.15 14.79
CA SER A 161 2.53 13.09 16.03
C SER A 161 1.03 12.98 15.74
N VAL A 162 0.52 13.82 14.83
CA VAL A 162 -0.89 13.87 14.42
C VAL A 162 -1.00 13.63 12.91
N PRO A 163 -1.52 12.47 12.47
CA PRO A 163 -1.83 12.25 11.07
C PRO A 163 -3.10 13.02 10.66
N PRO A 164 -3.19 13.51 9.41
CA PRO A 164 -4.32 14.32 8.93
C PRO A 164 -5.52 13.43 8.57
N VAL A 165 -6.11 12.80 9.58
CA VAL A 165 -7.26 11.89 9.47
C VAL A 165 -8.09 11.96 10.76
N PRO A 166 -9.42 11.81 10.68
CA PRO A 166 -10.32 12.03 11.82
C PRO A 166 -10.33 10.88 12.85
N TRP A 167 -9.53 9.83 12.66
CA TRP A 167 -9.53 8.60 13.47
C TRP A 167 -8.20 8.40 14.22
N PRO A 168 -8.10 7.39 15.12
CA PRO A 168 -6.92 7.20 15.94
C PRO A 168 -5.63 7.09 15.12
N ALA A 169 -4.58 7.79 15.57
CA ALA A 169 -3.33 7.88 14.83
C ALA A 169 -2.66 6.49 14.60
N GLY A 170 -2.86 5.54 15.53
CA GLY A 170 -2.40 4.16 15.37
C GLY A 170 -3.02 3.46 14.15
N LEU A 171 -4.31 3.67 13.90
CA LEU A 171 -5.02 3.09 12.76
C LEU A 171 -4.46 3.67 11.45
N ALA A 172 -4.22 4.98 11.39
CA ALA A 172 -3.62 5.63 10.23
C ALA A 172 -2.25 5.01 9.87
N ARG A 173 -1.39 4.80 10.87
CA ARG A 173 -0.07 4.19 10.68
C ARG A 173 -0.18 2.74 10.24
N LEU A 174 -1.10 1.98 10.80
CA LEU A 174 -1.36 0.59 10.41
C LEU A 174 -1.81 0.50 8.94
N LEU A 175 -2.69 1.39 8.49
CA LEU A 175 -3.08 1.47 7.07
C LEU A 175 -1.89 1.80 6.16
N VAL A 176 -1.02 2.74 6.54
CA VAL A 176 0.19 3.09 5.76
C VAL A 176 1.16 1.92 5.71
N VAL A 177 1.39 1.22 6.82
CA VAL A 177 2.22 0.02 6.86
C VAL A 177 1.64 -1.08 5.96
N LEU A 178 0.33 -1.29 6.01
CA LEU A 178 -0.34 -2.26 5.15
C LEU A 178 -0.13 -1.92 3.67
N VAL A 179 -0.39 -0.67 3.27
CA VAL A 179 -0.18 -0.19 1.88
C VAL A 179 1.27 -0.40 1.42
N LEU A 180 2.25 -0.04 2.25
CA LEU A 180 3.68 -0.22 1.92
C LEU A 180 4.05 -1.69 1.79
N ALA A 181 3.67 -2.52 2.76
CA ALA A 181 3.99 -3.94 2.79
C ALA A 181 3.35 -4.69 1.62
N THR A 182 2.06 -4.47 1.36
CA THR A 182 1.32 -5.17 0.30
C THR A 182 1.70 -4.64 -1.08
N GLY A 183 1.89 -3.32 -1.23
CA GLY A 183 2.30 -2.70 -2.49
C GLY A 183 3.68 -3.18 -2.94
N ALA A 184 4.71 -2.91 -2.14
CA ALA A 184 6.08 -3.31 -2.46
C ALA A 184 6.21 -4.84 -2.54
N GLY A 185 5.51 -5.56 -1.66
CA GLY A 185 5.55 -7.01 -1.59
C GLY A 185 4.95 -7.67 -2.82
N ALA A 186 3.78 -7.19 -3.28
CA ALA A 186 3.16 -7.67 -4.51
C ALA A 186 4.01 -7.34 -5.75
N THR A 187 4.68 -6.18 -5.78
CA THR A 187 5.65 -5.84 -6.83
C THR A 187 6.78 -6.86 -6.89
N ALA A 188 7.44 -7.12 -5.76
CA ALA A 188 8.53 -8.08 -5.70
C ALA A 188 8.05 -9.49 -6.07
N ALA A 189 6.90 -9.92 -5.55
CA ALA A 189 6.33 -11.23 -5.86
C ALA A 189 6.03 -11.40 -7.36
N GLY A 190 5.38 -10.42 -7.99
CA GLY A 190 5.09 -10.45 -9.43
C GLY A 190 6.36 -10.46 -10.28
N LEU A 191 7.35 -9.63 -9.94
CA LEU A 191 8.65 -9.61 -10.64
C LEU A 191 9.41 -10.93 -10.51
N LEU A 192 9.41 -11.53 -9.33
CA LEU A 192 10.07 -12.83 -9.09
C LEU A 192 9.43 -13.93 -9.93
N ARG A 193 8.09 -13.96 -10.03
CA ARG A 193 7.36 -14.93 -10.86
C ARG A 193 7.61 -14.72 -12.35
N LEU A 194 7.56 -13.48 -12.84
CA LEU A 194 7.89 -13.14 -14.23
C LEU A 194 9.34 -13.53 -14.58
N ARG A 195 10.29 -13.31 -13.67
CA ARG A 195 11.68 -13.75 -13.88
C ARG A 195 11.84 -15.27 -13.83
N ALA A 196 11.01 -15.98 -13.07
CA ALA A 196 11.04 -17.44 -13.01
C ALA A 196 10.49 -18.06 -14.30
N THR A 197 9.38 -17.53 -14.82
CA THR A 197 8.79 -18.01 -16.10
C THR A 197 9.70 -17.71 -17.30
N ALA A 198 10.29 -16.51 -17.36
CA ALA A 198 11.26 -16.16 -18.41
C ALA A 198 12.50 -17.09 -18.40
N ARG A 199 13.02 -17.41 -17.21
CA ARG A 199 14.15 -18.36 -17.08
C ARG A 199 13.78 -19.79 -17.46
N ALA A 200 12.54 -20.22 -17.18
CA ALA A 200 12.06 -21.53 -17.60
C ALA A 200 11.96 -21.64 -19.12
N ALA A 201 11.48 -20.59 -19.80
CA ALA A 201 11.39 -20.53 -21.25
C ALA A 201 12.76 -20.50 -21.95
N ALA A 202 13.77 -19.91 -21.31
CA ALA A 202 15.13 -19.82 -21.85
C ALA A 202 15.96 -21.11 -21.70
N ARG A 203 15.48 -22.13 -20.97
CA ARG A 203 16.21 -23.41 -20.88
C ARG A 203 16.14 -24.13 -22.24
N PRO A 204 17.30 -24.51 -22.82
CA PRO A 204 17.31 -25.29 -24.06
C PRO A 204 16.47 -26.55 -23.90
N ALA A 205 15.61 -26.84 -24.87
CA ALA A 205 14.96 -28.14 -24.96
C ALA A 205 16.06 -29.21 -25.01
N ALA A 206 15.93 -30.26 -24.21
CA ALA A 206 16.88 -31.36 -24.23
C ALA A 206 17.09 -31.84 -25.67
N PRO A 207 18.33 -32.19 -26.09
CA PRO A 207 18.59 -32.67 -27.44
C PRO A 207 17.61 -33.79 -27.76
N VAL A 208 16.79 -33.62 -28.80
CA VAL A 208 15.95 -34.69 -29.31
C VAL A 208 16.91 -35.82 -29.70
N PRO A 209 16.75 -37.05 -29.18
CA PRO A 209 17.59 -38.16 -29.58
C PRO A 209 17.46 -38.31 -31.10
N VAL A 210 18.55 -38.03 -31.83
CA VAL A 210 18.58 -38.27 -33.27
C VAL A 210 18.52 -39.78 -33.43
N PRO A 211 17.48 -40.34 -34.10
CA PRO A 211 17.43 -41.78 -34.31
C PRO A 211 18.68 -42.21 -35.09
N PRO A 212 19.30 -43.35 -34.73
CA PRO A 212 20.52 -43.80 -35.39
C PRO A 212 20.26 -43.95 -36.88
N VAL A 213 21.06 -43.25 -37.69
CA VAL A 213 21.06 -43.41 -39.16
C VAL A 213 21.46 -44.85 -39.45
N ALA A 214 20.52 -45.65 -39.95
CA ALA A 214 20.81 -46.99 -40.42
C ALA A 214 21.74 -46.89 -41.63
N VAL A 215 23.03 -47.10 -41.41
CA VAL A 215 24.01 -47.22 -42.49
C VAL A 215 23.74 -48.56 -43.18
N GLY A 216 23.01 -48.50 -44.29
CA GLY A 216 22.81 -49.64 -45.18
C GLY A 216 24.17 -50.14 -45.66
N ARG A 217 24.52 -51.38 -45.30
CA ARG A 217 25.64 -52.08 -45.93
C ARG A 217 25.27 -52.35 -47.38
N ALA A 218 25.95 -51.68 -48.31
CA ALA A 218 25.99 -52.09 -49.70
C ALA A 218 26.74 -53.42 -49.77
N GLY A 219 26.07 -54.45 -50.29
CA GLY A 219 26.62 -55.74 -50.68
C GLY A 219 26.26 -56.00 -52.12
#